data_AF-A0A497JI72-F1
#
_entry.id   AF-A0A497JI72-F1
#
_cell.length_a   1.000
_cell.length_b   1.000
_cell.length_c   1.000
_cell.angle_alpha   90.00
_cell.angle_beta   90.00
_cell.angle_gamma   90.00
#
_symmetry.space_group_name_H-M   'P 1'
#
loop_
_entity.id
_entity.type
_entity.pdbx_description
1 polymer ?
#
loop_
_entity_poly.entity_id
_entity_poly.type
_entity_poly.pdbx_seq_one_letter_code
_entity_poly.pdbx_strand_id
1 'polypeptide(L)'
;KEPAWGWKESRTIMTYPLFFKFCKNVHIIVIHRNLEDHAKSLAKIAAIDINLAKQIIKNYYRRVDKIKGYPRLDVNFEDFFVKPDETISKIIDFLKINPTPEQIKEAKNHIHTKQ
;
A
#
# COMPACT_ATOMS: atom_id res chain seq x y z
N LYS A 1 25.47 -3.50 -0.68
CA LYS A 1 24.07 -3.95 -0.54
C LYS A 1 23.41 -3.78 -1.89
N GLU A 2 22.63 -4.77 -2.34
CA GLU A 2 21.79 -4.58 -3.53
C GLU A 2 20.74 -3.49 -3.25
N PRO A 3 20.36 -2.70 -4.27
CA PRO A 3 19.32 -1.70 -4.10
C PRO A 3 18.00 -2.38 -3.75
N ALA A 4 17.28 -1.81 -2.77
CA ALA A 4 15.93 -2.25 -2.46
C ALA A 4 15.03 -2.00 -3.68
N TRP A 5 14.29 -3.01 -4.10
CA TRP A 5 13.29 -2.88 -5.15
C TRP A 5 11.94 -3.38 -4.64
N GLY A 6 10.88 -2.89 -5.27
CA GLY A 6 9.52 -3.29 -4.94
C GLY A 6 8.58 -2.94 -6.08
N TRP A 7 7.33 -3.33 -5.92
CA TRP A 7 6.27 -2.98 -6.86
C TRP A 7 4.98 -2.70 -6.09
N LYS A 8 4.07 -1.97 -6.74
CA LYS A 8 2.74 -1.69 -6.22
C LYS A 8 1.70 -2.16 -7.23
N GLU A 9 0.92 -3.18 -6.86
CA GLU A 9 -0.21 -3.67 -7.63
C GLU A 9 -1.25 -4.27 -6.68
N SER A 10 -2.50 -3.79 -6.73
CA SER A 10 -3.56 -4.18 -5.80
C SER A 10 -3.91 -5.67 -5.91
N ARG A 11 -3.76 -6.25 -7.10
CA ARG A 11 -3.99 -7.67 -7.40
C ARG A 11 -2.85 -8.58 -6.95
N THR A 12 -1.72 -8.05 -6.47
CA THR A 12 -0.64 -8.86 -5.89
C THR A 12 -1.17 -9.80 -4.81
N ILE A 13 -2.21 -9.39 -4.09
CA ILE A 13 -2.84 -10.25 -3.07
C ILE A 13 -3.41 -11.57 -3.62
N MET A 14 -3.75 -11.63 -4.91
CA MET A 14 -4.25 -12.86 -5.53
C MET A 14 -3.12 -13.76 -6.00
N THR A 15 -1.95 -13.20 -6.28
CA THR A 15 -0.82 -13.88 -6.93
C THR A 15 0.40 -14.02 -6.03
N TYR A 16 0.39 -13.46 -4.82
CA TYR A 16 1.53 -13.52 -3.90
C TYR A 16 2.07 -14.94 -3.64
N PRO A 17 1.24 -16.02 -3.54
CA PRO A 17 1.78 -17.35 -3.28
C PRO A 17 2.69 -17.85 -4.42
N LEU A 18 2.44 -17.37 -5.64
CA LEU A 18 3.26 -17.69 -6.81
C LEU A 18 4.57 -16.90 -6.82
N PHE A 19 4.53 -15.61 -6.47
CA PHE A 19 5.67 -14.71 -6.63
C PHE A 19 6.62 -14.74 -5.42
N PHE A 20 6.10 -14.78 -4.19
CA PHE A 20 6.92 -14.61 -2.99
C PHE A 20 7.94 -15.73 -2.80
N LYS A 21 7.72 -16.92 -3.39
CA LYS A 21 8.70 -18.03 -3.36
C LYS A 21 10.00 -17.72 -4.13
N PHE A 22 9.97 -16.75 -5.05
CA PHE A 22 11.14 -16.31 -5.81
C PHE A 22 11.80 -15.06 -5.23
N CYS A 23 11.18 -14.44 -4.22
CA CYS A 23 11.68 -13.23 -3.58
C CYS A 23 12.42 -13.58 -2.29
N LYS A 24 13.48 -12.85 -1.99
CA LYS A 24 14.20 -12.92 -0.71
C LYS A 24 13.85 -11.68 0.12
N ASN A 25 13.71 -11.83 1.44
CA ASN A 25 13.47 -10.73 2.38
C ASN A 25 12.24 -9.86 2.04
N VAL A 26 11.11 -10.50 1.72
CA VAL A 26 9.87 -9.81 1.35
C VAL A 26 9.35 -8.99 2.53
N HIS A 27 9.09 -7.70 2.28
CA HIS A 27 8.39 -6.80 3.20
C HIS A 27 7.07 -6.38 2.57
N ILE A 28 6.00 -6.35 3.36
CA ILE A 28 4.66 -6.06 2.87
C ILE A 28 4.18 -4.77 3.50
N ILE A 29 3.72 -3.83 2.67
CA ILE A 29 3.03 -2.62 3.12
C ILE A 29 1.58 -2.72 2.66
N VAL A 30 0.65 -2.68 3.61
CA VAL A 30 -0.79 -2.71 3.36
C VAL A 30 -1.35 -1.33 3.62
N ILE A 31 -2.01 -0.75 2.61
CA ILE A 31 -2.66 0.55 2.74
C ILE A 31 -4.16 0.33 3.01
N HIS A 32 -4.62 0.81 4.15
CA HIS A 32 -6.03 0.87 4.53
C HIS A 32 -6.63 2.20 4.08
N ARG A 33 -7.87 2.18 3.62
CA ARG A 33 -8.61 3.39 3.23
C ARG A 33 -10.06 3.22 3.65
N ASN A 34 -10.74 4.33 3.95
CA ASN A 34 -12.18 4.30 4.17
C ASN A 34 -12.91 3.52 3.04
N LEU A 35 -13.73 2.55 3.42
CA LEU A 35 -14.39 1.64 2.48
C LEU A 35 -15.31 2.38 1.51
N GLU A 36 -16.03 3.39 1.96
CA GLU A 36 -16.97 4.14 1.12
C GLU A 36 -16.22 4.91 0.04
N ASP A 37 -15.16 5.62 0.42
CA ASP A 37 -14.37 6.41 -0.54
C ASP A 37 -13.59 5.54 -1.51
N HIS A 38 -13.06 4.41 -1.02
CA HIS A 38 -12.41 3.42 -1.86
C HIS A 38 -13.40 2.80 -2.85
N ALA A 39 -14.61 2.44 -2.40
CA ALA A 39 -15.64 1.87 -3.26
C ALA A 39 -16.13 2.87 -4.31
N LYS A 40 -16.35 4.14 -3.95
CA LYS A 40 -16.69 5.20 -4.91
C LYS A 40 -15.61 5.35 -5.99
N SER A 41 -14.34 5.36 -5.58
CA SER A 41 -13.21 5.47 -6.50
C SER A 41 -13.12 4.27 -7.45
N LEU A 42 -13.26 3.04 -6.93
CA LEU A 42 -13.23 1.83 -7.74
C LEU A 42 -14.44 1.73 -8.68
N ALA A 43 -15.65 2.01 -8.19
CA ALA A 43 -16.89 2.02 -8.96
C ALA A 43 -16.78 2.94 -10.18
N LYS A 44 -16.23 4.15 -9.99
CA LYS A 44 -16.00 5.12 -11.07
C LYS A 44 -15.03 4.60 -12.12
N ILE A 45 -13.89 4.02 -11.71
CA ILE A 45 -12.83 3.59 -12.63
C ILE A 45 -13.23 2.32 -13.40
N ALA A 46 -13.85 1.37 -12.70
CA ALA A 46 -14.23 0.09 -13.29
C ALA A 46 -15.63 0.10 -13.93
N ALA A 47 -16.36 1.22 -13.85
CA ALA A 47 -17.75 1.35 -14.30
C ALA A 47 -18.67 0.25 -13.73
N ILE A 48 -18.56 0.00 -12.41
CA ILE A 48 -19.34 -1.03 -11.69
C ILE A 48 -20.19 -0.42 -10.58
N ASP A 49 -21.18 -1.17 -10.12
CA ASP A 49 -21.98 -0.80 -8.95
C ASP A 49 -21.14 -0.65 -7.67
N ILE A 50 -21.53 0.30 -6.83
CA ILE A 50 -20.81 0.60 -5.58
C ILE A 50 -20.83 -0.57 -4.59
N ASN A 51 -21.91 -1.36 -4.53
CA ASN A 51 -21.95 -2.53 -3.64
C ASN A 51 -21.04 -3.63 -4.16
N LEU A 52 -20.97 -3.83 -5.48
CA LEU A 52 -20.00 -4.74 -6.08
C LEU A 52 -18.56 -4.28 -5.77
N ALA A 53 -18.25 -2.98 -5.90
CA ALA A 53 -16.97 -2.43 -5.51
C ALA A 53 -16.63 -2.69 -4.03
N LYS A 54 -17.58 -2.47 -3.11
CA LYS A 54 -17.42 -2.80 -1.68
C LYS A 54 -17.13 -4.28 -1.46
N GLN A 55 -17.84 -5.17 -2.15
CA GLN A 55 -17.62 -6.62 -2.04
C GLN A 55 -16.22 -7.02 -2.51
N ILE A 56 -15.77 -6.48 -3.65
CA ILE A 56 -14.41 -6.70 -4.17
C ILE A 56 -13.37 -6.26 -3.14
N ILE A 57 -13.49 -5.04 -2.63
CA ILE A 57 -12.55 -4.48 -1.64
C ILE A 57 -12.52 -5.34 -0.37
N LYS A 58 -13.69 -5.72 0.18
CA LYS A 58 -13.77 -6.62 1.35
C LYS A 58 -13.10 -7.96 1.09
N ASN A 59 -13.28 -8.53 -0.11
CA ASN A 59 -12.64 -9.79 -0.48
C ASN A 59 -11.12 -9.66 -0.58
N TYR A 60 -10.60 -8.51 -1.02
CA TYR A 60 -9.17 -8.24 -1.06
C TYR A 60 -8.61 -8.17 0.36
N TYR A 61 -9.21 -7.38 1.26
CA TYR A 61 -8.78 -7.30 2.66
C TYR A 61 -8.82 -8.65 3.38
N ARG A 62 -9.88 -9.45 3.18
CA ARG A 62 -9.96 -10.82 3.72
C ARG A 62 -8.80 -11.72 3.27
N ARG A 63 -8.29 -11.52 2.04
CA ARG A 63 -7.11 -12.26 1.56
C ARG A 63 -5.84 -11.71 2.19
N VAL A 64 -5.73 -10.38 2.34
CA VAL A 64 -4.59 -9.73 3.02
C VAL A 64 -4.42 -10.27 4.44
N ASP A 65 -5.52 -10.45 5.18
CA ASP A 65 -5.50 -10.98 6.55
C ASP A 65 -4.97 -12.42 6.66
N LYS A 66 -5.03 -13.17 5.56
CA LYS A 66 -4.50 -14.53 5.45
C LYS A 66 -3.00 -14.58 5.15
N ILE A 67 -2.38 -13.47 4.75
CA ILE A 67 -0.92 -13.45 4.58
C ILE A 67 -0.27 -13.52 5.96
N LYS A 68 0.57 -14.54 6.17
CA LYS A 68 1.36 -14.77 7.38
C LYS A 68 2.80 -15.08 6.98
N GLY A 69 3.73 -14.97 7.94
CA GLY A 69 5.13 -15.35 7.76
C GLY A 69 6.03 -14.31 7.07
N TYR A 70 5.52 -13.09 6.84
CA TYR A 70 6.28 -11.99 6.26
C TYR A 70 6.17 -10.74 7.14
N PRO A 71 7.25 -9.93 7.29
CA PRO A 71 7.16 -8.60 7.86
C PRO A 71 6.08 -7.77 7.17
N ARG A 72 5.19 -7.18 7.97
CA ARG A 72 4.04 -6.40 7.49
C ARG A 72 3.97 -5.06 8.23
N LEU A 73 3.75 -4.00 7.46
CA LEU A 73 3.39 -2.68 7.96
C LEU A 73 2.00 -2.32 7.43
N ASP A 74 1.10 -1.95 8.33
CA ASP A 74 -0.22 -1.43 8.01
C ASP A 74 -0.21 0.10 8.16
N VAL A 75 -0.66 0.82 7.13
CA VAL A 75 -0.75 2.28 7.12
C VAL A 75 -2.13 2.71 6.65
N ASN A 76 -2.66 3.80 7.20
CA ASN A 76 -3.90 4.39 6.70
C ASN A 76 -3.58 5.38 5.58
N PHE A 77 -4.42 5.41 4.55
CA PHE A 77 -4.30 6.31 3.41
C PHE A 77 -4.40 7.77 3.85
N GLU A 78 -5.30 8.06 4.78
CA GLU A 78 -5.57 9.38 5.32
C GLU A 78 -4.36 9.93 6.10
N ASP A 79 -3.56 9.05 6.71
CA ASP A 79 -2.36 9.44 7.48
C ASP A 79 -1.29 10.06 6.60
N PHE A 80 -1.23 9.71 5.31
CA PHE A 80 -0.30 10.37 4.38
C PHE A 80 -0.58 11.87 4.26
N PHE A 81 -1.84 12.31 4.42
CA PHE A 81 -2.21 13.72 4.26
C PHE A 81 -2.22 14.47 5.59
N VAL A 82 -2.64 13.81 6.68
CA VAL A 82 -2.74 14.43 8.01
C VAL A 82 -1.39 14.50 8.70
N LYS A 83 -0.56 13.46 8.55
CA LYS A 83 0.75 13.32 9.20
C LYS A 83 1.77 12.67 8.25
N PRO A 84 2.09 13.35 7.12
CA PRO A 84 3.00 12.82 6.09
C PRO A 84 4.35 12.43 6.67
N ASP A 85 4.91 13.26 7.56
CA ASP A 85 6.24 13.07 8.13
C ASP A 85 6.34 11.80 8.97
N GLU A 86 5.36 11.57 9.86
CA GLU A 86 5.29 10.34 10.65
C GLU A 86 5.09 9.10 9.77
N THR A 87 4.24 9.22 8.75
CA THR A 87 3.93 8.10 7.85
C THR A 87 5.14 7.71 7.00
N ILE A 88 5.88 8.70 6.48
CA ILE A 88 7.13 8.48 5.74
C ILE A 88 8.19 7.86 6.64
N SER A 89 8.40 8.41 7.85
CA SER A 89 9.38 7.87 8.79
C SER A 89 9.08 6.41 9.16
N LYS A 90 7.81 6.05 9.40
CA LYS A 90 7.40 4.65 9.64
C LYS A 90 7.79 3.70 8.50
N ILE A 91 7.63 4.13 7.25
CA ILE A 91 8.00 3.31 6.08
C ILE A 91 9.52 3.17 5.97
N ILE A 92 10.27 4.26 6.19
CA ILE A 92 11.73 4.26 6.20
C ILE A 92 12.26 3.29 7.26
N ASP A 93 11.75 3.41 8.48
CA ASP A 93 12.13 2.57 9.62
C ASP A 93 11.76 1.10 9.42
N PHE A 94 10.62 0.83 8.80
CA PHE A 94 10.18 -0.54 8.50
C PHE A 94 11.04 -1.21 7.44
N LEU A 95 11.34 -0.49 6.34
CA LEU A 95 12.14 -1.01 5.24
C LEU A 95 13.66 -0.95 5.50
N LYS A 96 14.09 -0.25 6.56
CA LYS A 96 15.51 -0.03 6.91
C LYS A 96 16.30 0.55 5.74
N ILE A 97 15.69 1.51 5.04
CA ILE A 97 16.29 2.25 3.93
C ILE A 97 16.83 3.60 4.41
N ASN A 98 17.77 4.17 3.65
CA ASN A 98 18.39 5.47 3.96
C ASN A 98 18.16 6.43 2.77
N PRO A 99 16.94 6.95 2.58
CA PRO A 99 16.68 7.90 1.50
C PRO A 99 17.39 9.23 1.76
N THR A 100 17.72 9.95 0.68
CA THR A 100 18.31 11.29 0.81
C THR A 100 17.25 12.33 1.23
N PRO A 101 17.65 13.48 1.79
CA PRO A 101 16.73 14.58 2.09
C PRO A 101 15.87 14.99 0.88
N GLU A 102 16.43 14.94 -0.33
CA GLU A 102 15.75 15.26 -1.58
C GLU A 102 14.66 14.24 -1.91
N GLN A 103 14.93 12.94 -1.73
CA GLN A 103 13.94 11.87 -1.94
C GLN A 103 12.78 11.98 -0.94
N ILE A 104 13.07 12.32 0.32
CA ILE A 104 12.05 12.57 1.34
C ILE A 104 11.21 13.78 0.93
N LYS A 105 11.83 14.87 0.49
CA LYS A 105 11.14 16.08 0.03
C LYS A 105 10.26 15.79 -1.19
N GLU A 106 10.75 15.03 -2.16
CA GLU A 106 9.99 14.62 -3.34
C GLU A 106 8.77 13.78 -2.96
N ALA A 107 8.94 12.81 -2.04
CA ALA A 107 7.85 12.00 -1.53
C ALA A 107 6.76 12.85 -0.85
N LYS A 108 7.15 13.82 -0.01
CA LYS A 108 6.21 14.78 0.61
C LYS A 108 5.48 15.61 -0.44
N ASN A 109 6.20 16.13 -1.43
CA ASN A 109 5.59 16.92 -2.51
C ASN A 109 4.54 16.10 -3.27
N HIS A 110 4.83 14.84 -3.59
CA HIS A 110 3.91 13.95 -4.32
C HIS A 110 2.56 13.76 -3.60
N ILE A 111 2.56 13.76 -2.27
CA ILE A 111 1.34 13.65 -1.47
C ILE A 111 0.45 14.88 -1.67
N HIS A 112 1.04 16.07 -1.74
CA HIS A 112 0.31 17.33 -1.84
C HIS A 112 -0.16 17.68 -3.27
N THR A 113 0.49 17.16 -4.32
CA THR A 113 0.16 17.53 -5.73
C THR A 113 -1.07 16.80 -6.31
N LYS A 114 -1.65 15.80 -5.64
CA LYS A 114 -2.71 14.92 -6.20
C LYS A 114 -4.09 15.05 -5.54
N GLN A 115 -4.45 16.22 -5.02
CA GLN A 115 -5.84 16.52 -4.64
C GLN A 115 -6.70 16.85 -5.86
#